data_AF-A0A443RHI6-F1
#
_entry.id   AF-A0A443RHI6-F1
#
_cell.length_a   1.000
_cell.length_b   1.000
_cell.length_c   1.000
_cell.angle_alpha   90.00
_cell.angle_beta   90.00
_cell.angle_gamma   90.00
#
_symmetry.space_group_name_H-M   'P 1'
#
loop_
_entity.id
_entity.type
_entity.pdbx_description
1 polymer ?
#
loop_
_entity_poly.entity_id
_entity_poly.type
_entity_poly.pdbx_seq_one_letter_code
_entity_poly.pdbx_strand_id
1 'polypeptide(L)'
;MMITTTISFAFLFGVVLCYDSAFNSECVKLHNDARRTDGSPDIRVDQSLCGHAEKRANELANSCAFNHDGNANSGYGENLAAGWETGCKQSMSFWVNEREVYCRERIQDFD
;
A
#
# COMPACT_ATOMS: atom_id res chain seq x y z
N MET A 1 -11.72 32.94 51.84
CA MET A 1 -12.66 32.15 51.02
C MET A 1 -12.00 31.94 49.66
N MET A 2 -11.33 30.79 49.48
CA MET A 2 -10.61 30.45 48.25
C MET A 2 -11.61 29.99 47.19
N ILE A 3 -11.65 30.69 46.06
CA ILE A 3 -12.41 30.26 44.87
C ILE A 3 -11.49 29.33 44.10
N THR A 4 -11.67 28.02 44.25
CA THR A 4 -11.02 27.02 43.40
C THR A 4 -11.79 26.92 42.09
N THR A 5 -11.26 27.50 41.02
CA THR A 5 -11.75 27.30 39.65
C THR A 5 -11.21 25.98 39.11
N THR A 6 -12.09 24.99 38.92
CA THR A 6 -11.74 23.77 38.20
C THR A 6 -11.68 24.06 36.71
N ILE A 7 -10.47 24.03 36.13
CA ILE A 7 -10.28 24.05 34.68
C ILE A 7 -10.55 22.61 34.18
N SER A 8 -11.71 22.40 33.56
CA SER A 8 -11.97 21.18 32.78
C SER A 8 -11.03 21.18 31.58
N PHE A 9 -9.94 20.44 31.67
CA PHE A 9 -9.17 20.03 30.50
C PHE A 9 -10.01 19.02 29.70
N ALA A 10 -10.80 19.52 28.76
CA ALA A 10 -11.32 18.70 27.69
C ALA A 10 -10.12 18.09 26.95
N PHE A 11 -9.97 16.78 27.12
CA PHE A 11 -8.97 15.95 26.47
C PHE A 11 -9.11 16.15 24.96
N LEU A 12 -8.19 16.93 24.37
CA LEU A 12 -7.98 17.04 22.93
C LEU A 12 -7.32 15.74 22.42
N PHE A 13 -8.02 14.62 22.58
CA PHE A 13 -7.75 13.37 21.85
C PHE A 13 -8.70 13.32 20.66
N GLY A 14 -8.50 14.24 19.73
CA GLY A 14 -9.39 14.43 18.57
C GLY A 14 -8.67 14.50 17.24
N VAL A 15 -7.37 14.21 17.20
CA VAL A 15 -6.63 14.12 15.94
C VAL A 15 -6.12 12.69 15.79
N VAL A 16 -7.03 11.77 15.51
CA VAL A 16 -6.66 10.55 14.79
C VAL A 16 -6.34 11.02 13.38
N LEU A 17 -5.04 11.19 13.10
CA LEU A 17 -4.53 11.49 11.77
C LEU A 17 -4.90 10.32 10.85
N CYS A 18 -6.03 10.41 10.15
CA CYS A 18 -6.49 9.41 9.18
C CYS A 18 -5.75 9.47 7.84
N TYR A 19 -4.46 9.83 7.85
CA TYR A 19 -3.65 9.96 6.63
C TYR A 19 -3.53 8.62 5.89
N ASP A 20 -3.46 7.51 6.63
CA ASP A 20 -3.37 6.14 6.11
C ASP A 20 -4.67 5.67 5.40
N SER A 21 -5.83 6.22 5.79
CA SER A 21 -7.12 5.79 5.21
C SER A 21 -7.28 6.18 3.74
N ALA A 22 -6.76 7.35 3.34
CA ALA A 22 -6.89 7.85 1.98
C ALA A 22 -6.00 7.08 0.99
N PHE A 23 -4.75 6.82 1.39
CA PHE A 23 -3.80 6.02 0.61
C PHE A 23 -4.32 4.60 0.38
N ASN A 24 -4.72 3.90 1.45
CA ASN A 24 -5.23 2.53 1.34
C ASN A 24 -6.52 2.46 0.51
N SER A 25 -7.40 3.46 0.62
CA SER A 25 -8.63 3.55 -0.18
C SER A 25 -8.33 3.77 -1.67
N GLU A 26 -7.37 4.63 -2.00
CA GLU A 26 -6.92 4.81 -3.40
C GLU A 26 -6.31 3.51 -3.93
N CYS A 27 -5.44 2.87 -3.15
CA CYS A 27 -4.79 1.63 -3.54
C CYS A 27 -5.79 0.51 -3.85
N VAL A 28 -6.69 0.21 -2.92
CA VAL A 28 -7.63 -0.90 -3.12
C VAL A 28 -8.57 -0.61 -4.30
N LYS A 29 -8.95 0.65 -4.51
CA LYS A 29 -9.76 1.05 -5.67
C LYS A 29 -9.00 0.78 -6.98
N LEU A 30 -7.76 1.24 -7.10
CA LEU A 30 -6.97 1.06 -8.33
C LEU A 30 -6.67 -0.42 -8.61
N HIS A 31 -6.39 -1.23 -7.58
CA HIS A 31 -6.24 -2.67 -7.73
C HIS A 31 -7.53 -3.30 -8.26
N ASN A 32 -8.68 -2.97 -7.67
CA ASN A 32 -9.95 -3.54 -8.10
C ASN A 32 -10.35 -3.07 -9.51
N ASP A 33 -10.05 -1.81 -9.89
CA ASP A 33 -10.22 -1.32 -11.26
C ASP A 33 -9.42 -2.19 -12.26
N ALA A 34 -8.15 -2.50 -11.96
CA ALA A 34 -7.32 -3.37 -12.77
C ALA A 34 -7.84 -4.83 -12.80
N ARG A 35 -8.16 -5.40 -11.64
CA ARG A 35 -8.64 -6.79 -11.51
C ARG A 35 -9.93 -7.05 -12.28
N ARG A 36 -10.87 -6.10 -12.25
CA ARG A 36 -12.12 -6.21 -13.02
C ARG A 36 -11.90 -6.17 -14.53
N THR A 37 -10.86 -5.48 -15.01
CA THR A 37 -10.48 -5.50 -16.43
C THR A 37 -10.13 -6.92 -16.89
N ASP A 38 -9.54 -7.72 -16.01
CA ASP A 38 -9.12 -9.09 -16.28
C ASP A 38 -10.12 -10.15 -15.78
N GLY A 39 -11.32 -9.73 -15.35
CA GLY A 39 -12.38 -10.62 -14.84
C GLY A 39 -12.12 -11.23 -13.47
N SER A 40 -11.14 -10.72 -12.72
CA SER A 40 -10.81 -11.17 -11.36
C SER A 40 -11.71 -10.52 -10.30
N PRO A 41 -12.03 -11.22 -9.20
CA PRO A 41 -12.88 -10.68 -8.13
C PRO A 41 -12.19 -9.56 -7.33
N ASP A 42 -12.95 -8.63 -6.77
CA ASP A 42 -12.42 -7.53 -5.96
C ASP A 42 -11.73 -8.02 -4.67
N ILE A 43 -10.73 -7.27 -4.22
CA ILE A 43 -10.04 -7.44 -2.93
C ILE A 43 -10.44 -6.33 -1.96
N ARG A 44 -10.10 -6.53 -0.68
CA ARG A 44 -10.34 -5.58 0.42
C ARG A 44 -9.04 -5.31 1.16
N VAL A 45 -8.99 -4.15 1.82
CA VAL A 45 -7.88 -3.81 2.73
C VAL A 45 -7.85 -4.79 3.90
N ASP A 46 -6.66 -5.24 4.24
CA ASP A 46 -6.36 -5.97 5.47
C ASP A 46 -5.35 -5.14 6.28
N GLN A 47 -5.75 -4.72 7.47
CA GLN A 47 -4.94 -3.80 8.29
C GLN A 47 -3.64 -4.44 8.77
N SER A 48 -3.62 -5.75 9.00
CA SER A 48 -2.39 -6.46 9.37
C SER A 48 -1.42 -6.52 8.20
N LEU A 49 -1.93 -6.70 6.98
CA LEU A 49 -1.11 -6.64 5.76
C LEU A 49 -0.57 -5.23 5.48
N CYS A 50 -1.38 -4.18 5.70
CA CYS A 50 -0.90 -2.80 5.60
C CYS A 50 0.26 -2.53 6.57
N GLY A 51 0.13 -2.95 7.83
CA GLY A 51 1.21 -2.81 8.82
C GLY A 51 2.47 -3.59 8.45
N HIS A 52 2.32 -4.79 7.86
CA HIS A 52 3.46 -5.54 7.32
C HIS A 52 4.14 -4.80 6.17
N ALA A 53 3.37 -4.29 5.21
CA ALA A 53 3.87 -3.55 4.05
C ALA A 53 4.58 -2.25 4.46
N GLU A 54 4.05 -1.52 5.44
CA GLU A 54 4.68 -0.30 5.98
C GLU A 54 6.03 -0.62 6.66
N LYS A 55 6.08 -1.64 7.51
CA LYS A 55 7.35 -2.10 8.11
C LYS A 55 8.37 -2.44 7.03
N ARG A 56 7.93 -3.15 6.00
CA ARG A 56 8.78 -3.59 4.89
C ARG A 56 9.31 -2.42 4.06
N ALA A 57 8.46 -1.43 3.76
CA ALA A 57 8.88 -0.22 3.06
C ALA A 57 9.94 0.56 3.85
N ASN A 58 9.78 0.66 5.19
CA ASN A 58 10.77 1.29 6.06
C ASN A 58 12.12 0.54 6.09
N GLU A 59 12.11 -0.79 6.08
CA GLU A 59 13.35 -1.59 6.00
C GLU A 59 14.11 -1.36 4.69
N LEU A 60 13.39 -1.31 3.56
CA LEU A 60 13.97 -1.05 2.24
C LEU A 60 14.55 0.36 2.15
N ALA A 61 13.81 1.37 2.63
CA ALA A 61 14.27 2.75 2.65
C ALA A 61 15.55 2.95 3.47
N ASN A 62 15.66 2.28 4.62
CA ASN A 62 16.83 2.39 5.50
C ASN A 62 18.06 1.63 4.99
N SER A 63 17.87 0.51 4.28
CA SER A 63 18.96 -0.32 3.77
C SER A 63 19.43 0.08 2.37
N CYS A 64 18.69 0.97 1.69
CA CYS A 64 18.88 1.27 0.26
C CYS A 64 18.84 0.01 -0.62
N ALA A 65 18.14 -1.02 -0.17
CA ALA A 65 17.93 -2.26 -0.91
C ALA A 65 16.63 -2.17 -1.72
N PHE A 66 16.61 -2.85 -2.86
CA PHE A 66 15.39 -3.06 -3.66
C PHE A 66 15.30 -4.54 -4.05
N ASN A 67 14.98 -5.38 -3.07
CA ASN A 67 14.90 -6.84 -3.20
C ASN A 67 13.73 -7.38 -2.37
N HIS A 68 13.43 -8.67 -2.52
CA HIS A 68 12.34 -9.35 -1.82
C HIS A 68 12.78 -10.16 -0.59
N ASP A 69 14.08 -10.17 -0.26
CA ASP A 69 14.64 -11.09 0.73
C ASP A 69 14.01 -10.91 2.13
N GLY A 70 13.69 -9.67 2.50
CA GLY A 70 13.05 -9.35 3.78
C GLY A 70 11.58 -9.79 3.91
N ASN A 71 10.95 -10.21 2.80
CA ASN A 71 9.59 -10.74 2.80
C ASN A 71 9.55 -12.28 2.79
N ALA A 72 10.71 -12.96 2.77
CA ALA A 72 10.77 -14.41 2.80
C ALA A 72 10.04 -14.99 4.03
N ASN A 73 9.20 -16.01 3.81
CA ASN A 73 8.40 -16.69 4.84
C ASN A 73 7.34 -15.83 5.55
N SER A 74 7.01 -14.64 5.04
CA SER A 74 5.94 -13.80 5.61
C SER A 74 4.54 -14.40 5.44
N GLY A 75 4.36 -15.25 4.44
CA GLY A 75 3.05 -15.75 4.01
C GLY A 75 2.29 -14.80 3.08
N TYR A 76 2.87 -13.65 2.73
CA TYR A 76 2.29 -12.66 1.81
C TYR A 76 3.08 -12.56 0.50
N GLY A 77 2.36 -12.34 -0.61
CA GLY A 77 2.96 -11.85 -1.84
C GLY A 77 3.44 -10.41 -1.69
N GLU A 78 4.32 -9.94 -2.58
CA GLU A 78 4.91 -8.59 -2.51
C GLU A 78 5.16 -8.02 -3.90
N ASN A 79 4.68 -6.80 -4.12
CA ASN A 79 5.13 -5.93 -5.21
C ASN A 79 5.85 -4.73 -4.60
N LEU A 80 6.97 -4.32 -5.19
CA LEU A 80 7.78 -3.19 -4.74
C LEU A 80 7.80 -2.08 -5.80
N ALA A 81 7.85 -0.84 -5.33
CA ALA A 81 8.05 0.35 -6.16
C ALA A 81 8.86 1.38 -5.39
N ALA A 82 9.77 2.09 -6.07
CA ALA A 82 10.61 3.12 -5.48
C ALA A 82 10.83 4.27 -6.48
N GLY A 83 11.05 5.48 -5.96
CA GLY A 83 11.15 6.72 -6.74
C GLY A 83 10.85 7.96 -5.89
N TRP A 84 11.02 9.15 -6.45
CA TRP A 84 10.93 10.42 -5.71
C TRP A 84 9.52 10.90 -5.35
N GLU A 85 8.47 10.45 -6.05
CA GLU A 85 7.08 10.81 -5.74
C GLU A 85 6.15 9.59 -5.94
N THR A 86 6.50 8.48 -5.30
CA THR A 86 5.85 7.19 -5.55
C THR A 86 4.64 6.97 -4.64
N GLY A 87 3.51 7.59 -5.01
CA GLY A 87 2.20 7.27 -4.43
C GLY A 87 1.58 6.02 -5.05
N CYS A 88 0.44 5.57 -4.52
CA CYS A 88 -0.16 4.31 -4.96
C CYS A 88 -0.51 4.30 -6.44
N LYS A 89 -1.06 5.41 -6.94
CA LYS A 89 -1.33 5.61 -8.36
C LYS A 89 -0.10 5.39 -9.25
N GLN A 90 1.05 5.91 -8.83
CA GLN A 90 2.29 5.77 -9.60
C GLN A 90 2.80 4.33 -9.57
N SER A 91 2.82 3.70 -8.40
CA SER A 91 3.19 2.28 -8.24
C SER A 91 2.31 1.36 -9.08
N MET A 92 1.00 1.57 -9.06
CA MET A 92 0.04 0.81 -9.87
C MET A 92 0.31 0.97 -11.36
N SER A 93 0.73 2.15 -11.82
CA SER A 93 1.08 2.34 -13.23
C SER A 93 2.30 1.51 -13.64
N PHE A 94 3.31 1.37 -12.77
CA PHE A 94 4.46 0.51 -13.04
C PHE A 94 4.00 -0.95 -13.18
N TRP A 95 3.25 -1.47 -12.21
CA TRP A 95 2.86 -2.88 -12.20
C TRP A 95 1.83 -3.23 -13.29
N VAL A 96 0.83 -2.38 -13.55
CA VAL A 96 -0.21 -2.68 -14.56
C VAL A 96 0.33 -2.57 -15.98
N ASN A 97 1.30 -1.70 -16.23
CA ASN A 97 1.90 -1.55 -17.57
C ASN A 97 2.73 -2.77 -17.99
N GLU A 98 3.17 -3.61 -17.05
CA GLU A 98 3.82 -4.89 -17.35
C GLU A 98 2.92 -5.86 -18.13
N ARG A 99 1.60 -5.63 -18.12
CA ARG A 99 0.63 -6.42 -18.90
C ARG A 99 0.95 -6.44 -20.39
N GLU A 100 1.47 -5.34 -20.95
CA GLU A 100 1.85 -5.28 -22.37
C GLU A 100 2.99 -6.23 -22.73
N VAL A 101 3.87 -6.53 -21.76
CA VAL A 101 4.99 -7.47 -21.92
C VAL A 101 4.50 -8.89 -21.68
N TYR A 102 3.73 -9.12 -20.60
CA TYR A 102 3.21 -10.45 -20.26
C TYR A 102 2.31 -11.04 -21.36
N CYS A 103 1.45 -10.21 -21.97
CA CYS A 103 0.59 -10.65 -23.07
C CYS A 103 1.36 -10.83 -24.39
N ARG A 104 2.50 -10.15 -24.58
CA ARG A 104 3.34 -10.26 -25.78
C ARG A 104 4.13 -11.58 -25.79
N GLU A 105 4.66 -12.00 -24.65
CA GLU A 105 5.43 -13.25 -24.53
C GLU A 105 4.57 -14.50 -24.75
N ARG A 106 3.27 -14.46 -24.42
CA ARG A 106 2.35 -15.60 -24.67
C ARG A 106 2.03 -15.89 -26.14
N ILE A 107 2.44 -15.06 -27.09
CA ILE A 107 2.16 -15.29 -28.53
C ILE A 107 3.36 -15.94 -29.25
N GLN A 108 4.56 -15.97 -28.67
CA GLN A 108 5.76 -16.47 -29.38
C GLN A 108 6.16 -17.93 -29.10
N ASP A 109 5.49 -18.62 -28.18
CA ASP A 109 5.89 -19.99 -27.76
C ASP A 109 4.87 -21.09 -28.12
N PHE A 110 4.11 -20.90 -29.20
CA PHE A 110 3.30 -21.98 -29.80
C PHE A 110 3.54 -22.07 -31.30
N ASP A 111 4.73 -22.55 -31.68
CA ASP A 111 5.00 -23.25 -32.95
C ASP A 111 5.92 -24.45 -32.68
#